data_AF-B0R2A2-F1
#
_entry.id   AF-B0R2A2-F1
#
_cell.length_a   1.000
_cell.length_b   1.000
_cell.length_c   1.000
_cell.angle_alpha   90.00
_cell.angle_beta   90.00
_cell.angle_gamma   90.00
#
_symmetry.space_group_name_H-M   'P 1'
#
loop_
_entity.id
_entity.type
_entity.pdbx_description
1 polymer ?
#
loop_
_entity_poly.entity_id
_entity_poly.type
_entity_poly.pdbx_seq_one_letter_code
_entity_poly.pdbx_strand_id
1 'polypeptide(L)'
;NSEMVRHGSHKAVLQAVFSVPNNTDLLNDLDHNGITIEDGELIIYRELNQNGRSTIRINSVLVNLKTLSAIGQHLVDIQGQNDTQQLLNSEEHLPLLDAFGGENLAIVKRQYAKLFNDFRSITQHIRKIQTSQQEITQRLDLLQFQQQELNDAALEAHEEEHLLDSRGKLINFKKIADRLQSAQTALNGDQVGAVDLLAEAMHVLQEISEYDDNYAELATTIADSYYVAQEVGRDVDEQMGQLTYDETELLRIEERLQLIHSLERKYGTTVADVLAFQSKVDQELSAIDHDEYDIEQLQIKKNELRQVLRKQAIKLREVRQQVARDLEQNVNQQLSDLLMPGAEFEVHFEPIEGFVSSGTDKIEFYVQTNIGEGMAPLVKIASGGEAARLMLALKTTLPA
;
A
#
# COMPACT_ATOMS: atom_id res chain seq x y z
N ASN A 1 -16.01 40.79 33.62
CA ASN A 1 -16.38 42.23 33.56
C ASN A 1 -16.62 42.90 34.92
N SER A 2 -17.11 42.22 35.96
CA SER A 2 -17.28 42.80 37.32
C SER A 2 -15.95 43.11 38.03
N GLU A 3 -14.87 42.39 37.68
CA GLU A 3 -13.51 42.59 38.22
C GLU A 3 -12.85 43.92 37.80
N MET A 4 -13.37 44.60 36.78
CA MET A 4 -12.84 45.89 36.31
C MET A 4 -13.40 47.10 37.09
N VAL A 5 -14.37 46.88 38.00
CA VAL A 5 -14.91 47.95 38.85
C VAL A 5 -14.16 47.94 40.18
N ARG A 6 -13.53 49.07 40.53
CA ARG A 6 -12.77 49.22 41.78
C ARG A 6 -13.65 48.83 42.98
N HIS A 7 -13.07 48.05 43.89
CA HIS A 7 -13.77 47.56 45.08
C HIS A 7 -14.34 48.72 45.91
N GLY A 8 -15.62 48.64 46.28
CA GLY A 8 -16.36 49.71 46.98
C GLY A 8 -17.04 50.76 46.10
N SER A 9 -16.84 50.75 44.77
CA SER A 9 -17.49 51.70 43.84
C SER A 9 -18.62 51.05 43.05
N HIS A 10 -19.76 51.74 42.89
CA HIS A 10 -20.93 51.17 42.20
C HIS A 10 -20.77 51.02 40.68
N LYS A 11 -19.89 51.82 40.06
CA LYS A 11 -19.64 51.79 38.61
C LYS A 11 -18.22 52.23 38.23
N ALA A 12 -17.76 51.82 37.05
CA ALA A 12 -16.57 52.30 36.38
C ALA A 12 -16.96 52.98 35.05
N VAL A 13 -16.34 54.13 34.76
CA VAL A 13 -16.60 54.90 33.54
C VAL A 13 -15.28 55.04 32.78
N LEU A 14 -15.32 54.69 31.50
CA LEU A 14 -14.21 54.78 30.55
C LEU A 14 -14.63 55.75 29.45
N GLN A 15 -13.77 56.71 29.14
CA GLN A 15 -13.97 57.68 28.06
C GLN A 15 -12.70 57.76 27.23
N ALA A 16 -12.85 57.78 25.91
CA ALA A 16 -11.77 58.01 24.97
C ALA A 16 -12.26 58.95 23.87
N VAL A 17 -11.40 59.86 23.47
CA VAL A 17 -11.65 60.79 22.36
C VAL A 17 -10.62 60.49 21.28
N PHE A 18 -11.10 60.25 20.07
CA PHE A 18 -10.27 59.99 18.90
C PHE A 18 -10.47 61.11 17.89
N SER A 19 -9.37 61.62 17.34
CA SER A 19 -9.42 62.46 16.14
C SER A 19 -9.40 61.55 14.91
N VAL A 20 -10.40 61.67 14.03
CA VAL A 20 -10.59 60.75 12.90
C VAL A 20 -10.48 61.52 11.57
N PRO A 21 -9.27 61.65 10.99
CA PRO A 21 -9.13 62.24 9.66
C PRO A 21 -9.38 61.19 8.56
N ASN A 22 -10.42 61.41 7.75
CA ASN A 22 -10.69 60.81 6.43
C ASN A 22 -10.38 59.29 6.27
N ASN A 23 -11.03 58.44 7.06
CA ASN A 23 -11.06 56.99 6.82
C ASN A 23 -12.43 56.57 6.28
N THR A 24 -12.52 56.28 4.98
CA THR A 24 -13.79 56.02 4.27
C THR A 24 -14.53 54.79 4.80
N ASP A 25 -13.81 53.73 5.18
CA ASP A 25 -14.42 52.49 5.66
C ASP A 25 -15.01 52.68 7.07
N LEU A 26 -14.26 53.37 7.94
CA LEU A 26 -14.73 53.76 9.27
C LEU A 26 -15.96 54.70 9.19
N LEU A 27 -15.97 55.65 8.26
CA LEU A 27 -17.11 56.55 8.05
C LEU A 27 -18.36 55.79 7.60
N ASN A 28 -18.22 54.84 6.68
CA ASN A 28 -19.32 53.99 6.21
C ASN A 28 -19.91 53.12 7.34
N ASP A 29 -19.06 52.58 8.21
CA ASP A 29 -19.49 51.78 9.36
C ASP A 29 -20.18 52.63 10.43
N LEU A 30 -19.74 53.87 10.64
CA LEU A 30 -20.40 54.81 11.55
C LEU A 30 -21.78 55.21 11.03
N ASP A 31 -21.91 55.51 9.74
CA ASP A 31 -23.19 55.85 9.09
C ASP A 31 -24.19 54.67 9.15
N HIS A 32 -23.74 53.44 8.90
CA HIS A 32 -24.59 52.25 9.00
C HIS A 32 -25.16 52.03 10.40
N ASN A 33 -24.44 52.47 11.44
CA ASN A 33 -24.88 52.37 12.83
C ASN A 33 -25.58 53.65 13.33
N GLY A 34 -25.81 54.64 12.45
CA GLY A 34 -26.49 55.89 12.76
C GLY A 34 -25.70 56.82 13.68
N ILE A 35 -24.36 56.75 13.63
CA ILE A 35 -23.45 57.53 14.49
C ILE A 35 -22.89 58.68 13.68
N THR A 36 -23.28 59.91 14.01
CA THR A 36 -22.79 61.11 13.34
C THR A 36 -21.51 61.61 14.00
N ILE A 37 -20.54 62.05 13.18
CA ILE A 37 -19.32 62.72 13.66
C ILE A 37 -19.53 64.23 13.57
N GLU A 38 -19.36 64.92 14.70
CA GLU A 38 -19.28 66.38 14.77
C GLU A 38 -17.81 66.77 14.94
N ASP A 39 -17.35 67.75 14.17
CA ASP A 39 -15.98 68.32 14.23
C ASP A 39 -14.80 67.33 14.05
N GLY A 40 -15.03 66.16 13.45
CA GLY A 40 -13.98 65.17 13.16
C GLY A 40 -13.52 64.37 14.39
N GLU A 41 -14.28 64.43 15.48
CA GLU A 41 -13.98 63.72 16.72
C GLU A 41 -14.99 62.58 17.00
N LEU A 42 -14.45 61.46 17.48
CA LEU A 42 -15.23 60.31 17.92
C LEU A 42 -15.02 60.09 19.41
N ILE A 43 -16.09 60.25 20.18
CA ILE A 43 -16.12 60.10 21.63
C ILE A 43 -16.75 58.75 21.97
N ILE A 44 -15.96 57.87 22.57
CA ILE A 44 -16.41 56.56 23.05
C ILE A 44 -16.56 56.63 24.57
N TYR A 45 -17.76 56.31 25.03
CA TYR A 45 -18.12 56.23 26.45
C TYR A 45 -18.53 54.79 26.78
N ARG A 46 -17.92 54.21 27.82
CA ARG A 46 -18.34 52.91 28.35
C ARG A 46 -18.49 52.96 29.85
N GLU A 47 -19.68 52.59 30.32
CA GLU A 47 -19.98 52.46 31.74
C GLU A 47 -20.19 50.99 32.10
N LEU A 48 -19.50 50.54 33.14
CA LEU A 48 -19.58 49.20 33.70
C LEU A 48 -20.16 49.30 35.11
N ASN A 49 -21.32 48.68 35.34
CA ASN A 49 -21.92 48.62 36.68
C ASN A 49 -21.51 47.32 37.40
N GLN A 50 -21.48 47.35 38.73
CA GLN A 50 -21.18 46.16 39.56
C GLN A 50 -22.10 44.97 39.26
N ASN A 51 -23.35 45.23 38.84
CA ASN A 51 -24.34 44.21 38.48
C ASN A 51 -24.08 43.56 37.10
N GLY A 52 -22.92 43.80 36.48
CA GLY A 52 -22.52 43.23 35.20
C GLY A 52 -23.09 43.92 33.96
N ARG A 53 -24.00 44.89 34.13
CA ARG A 53 -24.58 45.66 33.02
C ARG A 53 -23.55 46.66 32.47
N SER A 54 -23.21 46.50 31.19
CA SER A 54 -22.33 47.40 30.44
C SER A 54 -23.16 48.27 29.51
N THR A 55 -22.96 49.58 29.56
CA THR A 55 -23.56 50.55 28.63
C THR A 55 -22.45 51.17 27.79
N ILE A 56 -22.60 51.15 26.46
CA ILE A 56 -21.62 51.72 25.54
C ILE A 56 -22.33 52.80 24.72
N ARG A 57 -21.69 53.96 24.59
CA ARG A 57 -22.13 55.04 23.72
C ARG A 57 -20.98 55.52 22.84
N ILE A 58 -21.29 55.85 21.59
CA ILE A 58 -20.38 56.50 20.65
C ILE A 58 -21.10 57.77 20.17
N ASN A 59 -20.50 58.95 20.35
CA ASN A 59 -21.11 60.26 20.06
C ASN A 59 -22.57 60.34 20.54
N SER A 60 -22.79 59.95 21.80
CA SER A 60 -24.11 59.91 22.47
C SER A 60 -25.12 58.85 21.99
N VAL A 61 -24.80 58.06 20.97
CA VAL A 61 -25.64 56.94 20.47
C VAL A 61 -25.33 55.65 21.21
N LEU A 62 -26.35 54.93 21.68
CA LEU A 62 -26.20 53.63 22.36
C LEU A 62 -25.85 52.53 21.36
N VAL A 63 -24.74 51.82 21.62
CA VAL A 63 -24.27 50.71 20.78
C VAL A 63 -23.99 49.46 21.59
N ASN A 64 -23.90 48.32 20.93
CA ASN A 64 -23.48 47.07 21.55
C ASN A 64 -21.96 46.87 21.46
N LEU A 65 -21.44 45.86 22.17
CA LEU A 65 -20.00 45.58 22.21
C LEU A 65 -19.44 45.15 20.86
N LYS A 66 -20.23 44.47 20.02
CA LYS A 66 -19.81 44.00 18.70
C LYS A 66 -19.58 45.19 17.76
N THR A 67 -20.48 46.16 17.76
CA THR A 67 -20.34 47.42 17.02
C THR A 67 -19.12 48.21 17.47
N LEU A 68 -18.92 48.34 18.80
CA LEU A 68 -17.71 48.99 19.34
C LEU A 68 -16.43 48.27 18.90
N SER A 69 -16.44 46.93 18.87
CA SER A 69 -15.27 46.14 18.47
C SER A 69 -14.93 46.31 17.00
N ALA A 70 -15.94 46.39 16.11
CA ALA A 70 -15.72 46.61 14.68
C ALA A 70 -15.14 48.01 14.43
N ILE A 71 -15.76 49.04 15.01
CA ILE A 71 -15.27 50.43 14.92
C ILE A 71 -13.86 50.55 15.52
N GLY A 72 -13.59 49.87 16.65
CA GLY A 72 -12.31 49.91 17.35
C GLY A 72 -11.14 49.36 16.53
N GLN A 73 -11.36 48.39 15.63
CA GLN A 73 -10.32 47.83 14.75
C GLN A 73 -9.70 48.87 13.81
N HIS A 74 -10.44 49.93 13.48
CA HIS A 74 -9.96 51.02 12.64
C HIS A 74 -9.29 52.16 13.43
N LEU A 75 -9.45 52.19 14.76
CA LEU A 75 -9.02 53.30 15.61
C LEU A 75 -7.73 53.04 16.36
N VAL A 76 -7.51 51.79 16.80
CA VAL A 76 -6.35 51.41 17.61
C VAL A 76 -5.88 50.01 17.23
N ASP A 77 -4.62 49.89 16.82
CA ASP A 77 -3.94 48.60 16.83
C ASP A 77 -3.42 48.34 18.26
N ILE A 78 -4.07 47.44 18.97
CA ILE A 78 -3.66 47.05 20.32
C ILE A 78 -2.55 46.02 20.15
N GLN A 79 -1.31 46.39 20.51
CA GLN A 79 -0.17 45.48 20.59
C GLN A 79 -0.59 44.18 21.27
N GLY A 80 -0.77 43.12 20.48
CA GLY A 80 -1.51 41.93 20.84
C GLY A 80 -0.64 40.68 20.90
N GLN A 81 -1.09 39.73 21.72
CA GLN A 81 -0.42 38.49 22.14
C GLN A 81 0.00 37.54 21.01
N ASN A 82 -0.46 37.72 19.78
CA ASN A 82 -0.27 36.75 18.67
C ASN A 82 1.04 36.93 17.89
N ASP A 83 1.48 38.15 17.61
CA ASP A 83 2.71 38.38 16.82
C ASP A 83 3.96 38.03 17.63
N THR A 84 3.92 38.35 18.93
CA THR A 84 4.94 37.91 19.88
C THR A 84 4.96 36.39 20.00
N GLN A 85 3.80 35.71 19.88
CA GLN A 85 3.75 34.25 19.91
C GLN A 85 4.43 33.60 18.71
N GLN A 86 4.32 34.16 17.50
CA GLN A 86 5.04 33.64 16.33
C GLN A 86 6.56 33.77 16.50
N LEU A 87 7.06 34.93 16.96
CA LEU A 87 8.49 35.12 17.23
C LEU A 87 9.01 34.24 18.38
N LEU A 88 8.15 33.89 19.33
CA LEU A 88 8.45 32.95 20.42
C LEU A 88 8.24 31.48 20.02
N ASN A 89 7.84 31.18 18.78
CA ASN A 89 7.73 29.82 18.26
C ASN A 89 8.89 29.54 17.30
N SER A 90 9.78 28.61 17.66
CA SER A 90 10.92 28.25 16.82
C SER A 90 10.53 27.63 15.47
N GLU A 91 9.34 27.04 15.35
CA GLU A 91 8.85 26.51 14.07
C GLU A 91 8.55 27.63 13.05
N GLU A 92 8.27 28.86 13.51
CA GLU A 92 7.95 30.01 12.65
C GLU A 92 9.20 30.78 12.20
N HIS A 93 10.36 30.55 12.84
CA HIS A 93 11.61 31.27 12.52
C HIS A 93 12.06 31.03 11.07
N LEU A 94 11.90 29.81 10.57
CA LEU A 94 12.25 29.50 9.18
C LEU A 94 11.29 30.18 8.17
N PRO A 95 9.96 30.09 8.30
CA PRO A 95 9.02 30.89 7.51
C PRO A 95 9.33 32.39 7.51
N LEU A 96 9.65 32.98 8.67
CA LEU A 96 9.98 34.40 8.81
C LEU A 96 11.26 34.77 8.04
N LEU A 97 12.32 33.97 8.17
CA LEU A 97 13.55 34.14 7.39
C LEU A 97 13.29 34.01 5.88
N ASP A 98 12.50 33.00 5.49
CA ASP A 98 12.16 32.76 4.09
C ASP A 98 11.35 33.93 3.49
N ALA A 99 10.45 34.54 4.28
CA ALA A 99 9.67 35.70 3.88
C ALA A 99 10.55 36.95 3.71
N PHE A 100 11.50 37.18 4.63
CA PHE A 100 12.45 38.29 4.53
C PHE A 100 13.36 38.18 3.29
N GLY A 101 13.74 36.97 2.89
CA GLY A 101 14.56 36.72 1.69
C GLY A 101 13.87 36.96 0.33
N GLY A 102 12.56 37.25 0.33
CA GLY A 102 11.81 37.66 -0.85
C GLY A 102 11.79 36.65 -2.01
N GLU A 103 11.56 37.16 -3.23
CA GLU A 103 11.30 36.32 -4.41
C GLU A 103 12.50 35.44 -4.81
N ASN A 104 13.73 35.93 -4.61
CA ASN A 104 14.94 35.19 -4.95
C ASN A 104 15.05 33.89 -4.13
N LEU A 105 14.80 33.96 -2.82
CA LEU A 105 14.77 32.78 -1.97
C LEU A 105 13.56 31.90 -2.26
N ALA A 106 12.39 32.50 -2.54
CA ALA A 106 11.18 31.77 -2.89
C ALA A 106 11.34 30.90 -4.16
N ILE A 107 12.08 31.38 -5.18
CA ILE A 107 12.39 30.59 -6.39
C ILE A 107 13.23 29.36 -6.05
N VAL A 108 14.30 29.53 -5.27
CA VAL A 108 15.21 28.44 -4.88
C VAL A 108 14.48 27.41 -4.00
N LYS A 109 13.64 27.87 -3.07
CA LYS A 109 12.77 27.05 -2.23
C LYS A 109 11.78 26.22 -3.05
N ARG A 110 11.11 26.82 -4.05
CA ARG A 110 10.19 26.09 -4.94
C ARG A 110 10.89 25.00 -5.75
N GLN A 111 12.08 25.29 -6.27
CA GLN A 111 12.91 24.29 -6.99
C GLN A 111 13.28 23.12 -6.09
N TYR A 112 13.69 23.40 -4.84
CA TYR A 112 13.96 22.37 -3.84
C TYR A 112 12.72 21.53 -3.53
N ALA A 113 11.60 22.17 -3.22
CA ALA A 113 10.35 21.50 -2.84
C ALA A 113 9.85 20.54 -3.94
N LYS A 114 9.97 20.94 -5.22
CA LYS A 114 9.63 20.09 -6.36
C LYS A 114 10.48 18.81 -6.38
N LEU A 115 11.81 18.96 -6.32
CA LEU A 115 12.73 17.81 -6.30
C LEU A 115 12.52 16.91 -5.08
N PHE A 116 12.23 17.50 -3.91
CA PHE A 116 11.93 16.75 -2.70
C PHE A 116 10.66 15.91 -2.85
N ASN A 117 9.60 16.47 -3.44
CA ASN A 117 8.36 15.74 -3.69
C ASN A 117 8.56 14.59 -4.68
N ASP A 118 9.33 14.82 -5.75
CA ASP A 118 9.68 13.77 -6.72
C ASP A 118 10.47 12.64 -6.04
N PHE A 119 11.50 12.99 -5.25
CA PHE A 119 12.30 12.03 -4.48
C PHE A 119 11.45 11.25 -3.45
N ARG A 120 10.55 11.93 -2.73
CA ARG A 120 9.65 11.31 -1.75
C ARG A 120 8.69 10.33 -2.43
N SER A 121 8.11 10.72 -3.56
CA SER A 121 7.16 9.88 -4.31
C SER A 121 7.80 8.57 -4.76
N ILE A 122 8.99 8.62 -5.36
CA ILE A 122 9.74 7.44 -5.80
C ILE A 122 10.17 6.58 -4.60
N THR A 123 10.62 7.21 -3.52
CA THR A 123 11.00 6.48 -2.30
C THR A 123 9.80 5.75 -1.68
N GLN A 124 8.62 6.38 -1.67
CA GLN A 124 7.38 5.75 -1.22
C GLN A 124 6.93 4.63 -2.16
N HIS A 125 7.09 4.80 -3.48
CA HIS A 125 6.76 3.78 -4.46
C HIS A 125 7.63 2.53 -4.27
N ILE A 126 8.96 2.69 -4.18
CA ILE A 126 9.89 1.59 -3.90
C ILE A 126 9.54 0.89 -2.60
N ARG A 127 9.26 1.64 -1.52
CA ARG A 127 8.89 1.04 -0.23
C ARG A 127 7.64 0.19 -0.33
N LYS A 128 6.60 0.65 -1.05
CA LYS A 128 5.36 -0.11 -1.25
C LYS A 128 5.63 -1.44 -1.95
N ILE A 129 6.44 -1.42 -3.01
CA ILE A 129 6.81 -2.62 -3.75
C ILE A 129 7.63 -3.56 -2.84
N GLN A 130 8.62 -3.04 -2.12
CA GLN A 130 9.47 -3.81 -1.21
C GLN A 130 8.69 -4.44 -0.04
N THR A 131 7.70 -3.75 0.54
CA THR A 131 6.84 -4.35 1.57
C THR A 131 5.96 -5.46 1.02
N SER A 132 5.62 -5.42 -0.26
CA SER A 132 4.93 -6.52 -0.95
C SER A 132 5.86 -7.69 -1.27
N GLN A 133 7.18 -7.48 -1.24
CA GLN A 133 8.17 -8.45 -1.73
C GLN A 133 8.21 -9.74 -0.91
N GLN A 134 7.97 -9.69 0.41
CA GLN A 134 7.97 -10.91 1.24
C GLN A 134 6.82 -11.86 0.87
N GLU A 135 5.63 -11.31 0.58
CA GLU A 135 4.49 -12.09 0.10
C GLU A 135 4.72 -12.57 -1.34
N ILE A 136 5.38 -11.75 -2.16
CA ILE A 136 5.75 -12.09 -3.54
C ILE A 136 6.76 -13.24 -3.57
N THR A 137 7.80 -13.26 -2.72
CA THR A 137 8.80 -14.34 -2.71
C THR A 137 8.16 -15.69 -2.38
N GLN A 138 7.31 -15.76 -1.34
CA GLN A 138 6.62 -17.01 -1.00
C GLN A 138 5.66 -17.46 -2.11
N ARG A 139 4.99 -16.51 -2.75
CA ARG A 139 4.10 -16.80 -3.88
C ARG A 139 4.87 -17.27 -5.11
N LEU A 140 6.03 -16.67 -5.38
CA LEU A 140 6.92 -17.03 -6.48
C LEU A 140 7.46 -18.46 -6.30
N ASP A 141 7.94 -18.81 -5.11
CA ASP A 141 8.40 -20.18 -4.80
C ASP A 141 7.28 -21.21 -5.04
N LEU A 142 6.05 -20.89 -4.61
CA LEU A 142 4.89 -21.75 -4.83
C LEU A 142 4.56 -21.89 -6.32
N LEU A 143 4.50 -20.78 -7.06
CA LEU A 143 4.19 -20.79 -8.49
C LEU A 143 5.26 -21.55 -9.29
N GLN A 144 6.54 -21.38 -8.97
CA GLN A 144 7.64 -22.12 -9.61
C GLN A 144 7.54 -23.63 -9.33
N PHE A 145 7.24 -24.02 -8.09
CA PHE A 145 7.01 -25.42 -7.75
C PHE A 145 5.84 -26.00 -8.55
N GLN A 146 4.71 -25.28 -8.62
CA GLN A 146 3.53 -25.70 -9.38
C GLN A 146 3.82 -25.81 -10.88
N GLN A 147 4.51 -24.82 -11.46
CA GLN A 147 4.91 -24.83 -12.86
C GLN A 147 5.81 -26.04 -13.16
N GLN A 148 6.79 -26.30 -12.31
CA GLN A 148 7.69 -27.43 -12.50
C GLN A 148 6.96 -28.78 -12.41
N GLU A 149 6.08 -28.96 -11.41
CA GLU A 149 5.26 -30.17 -11.29
C GLU A 149 4.37 -30.40 -12.53
N LEU A 150 3.75 -29.35 -13.05
CA LEU A 150 2.88 -29.42 -14.24
C LEU A 150 3.66 -29.65 -15.54
N ASN A 151 4.84 -29.02 -15.67
CA ASN A 151 5.72 -29.22 -16.82
C ASN A 151 6.31 -30.63 -16.85
N ASP A 152 6.74 -31.16 -15.70
CA ASP A 152 7.25 -32.52 -15.57
C ASP A 152 6.16 -33.56 -15.89
N ALA A 153 4.90 -33.26 -15.55
CA ALA A 153 3.77 -34.11 -15.89
C ALA A 153 3.46 -34.11 -17.40
N ALA A 154 3.73 -33.03 -18.13
CA ALA A 154 3.53 -32.91 -19.57
C ALA A 154 2.15 -33.46 -20.02
N LEU A 155 1.08 -32.94 -19.44
CA LEU A 155 -0.29 -33.36 -19.75
C LEU A 155 -0.68 -32.97 -21.17
N GLU A 156 -1.39 -33.85 -21.86
CA GLU A 156 -1.98 -33.57 -23.17
C GLU A 156 -3.51 -33.45 -23.08
N ALA A 157 -4.09 -32.64 -23.96
CA ALA A 157 -5.54 -32.54 -24.05
C ALA A 157 -6.14 -33.89 -24.48
N HIS A 158 -7.25 -34.28 -23.85
CA HIS A 158 -7.95 -35.56 -24.10
C HIS A 158 -7.15 -36.82 -23.76
N GLU A 159 -6.00 -36.68 -23.08
CA GLU A 159 -5.14 -37.82 -22.73
C GLU A 159 -5.85 -38.84 -21.84
N GLU A 160 -6.56 -38.38 -20.81
CA GLU A 160 -7.28 -39.25 -19.88
C GLU A 160 -8.34 -40.12 -20.60
N GLU A 161 -9.08 -39.52 -21.53
CA GLU A 161 -10.13 -40.18 -22.31
C GLU A 161 -9.54 -41.32 -23.15
N HIS A 162 -8.40 -41.07 -23.79
CA HIS A 162 -7.66 -42.09 -24.55
C HIS A 162 -7.10 -43.20 -23.67
N LEU A 163 -6.57 -42.88 -22.49
CA LEU A 163 -6.05 -43.86 -21.54
C LEU A 163 -7.16 -44.74 -20.96
N LEU A 164 -8.32 -44.16 -20.63
CA LEU A 164 -9.48 -44.90 -20.12
C LEU A 164 -10.04 -45.88 -21.17
N ASP A 165 -10.12 -45.48 -22.44
CA ASP A 165 -10.52 -46.36 -23.55
C ASP A 165 -9.53 -47.53 -23.73
N SER A 166 -8.23 -47.23 -23.78
CA SER A 166 -7.16 -48.24 -23.85
C SER A 166 -7.20 -49.21 -22.65
N ARG A 167 -7.36 -48.67 -21.44
CA ARG A 167 -7.51 -49.48 -20.21
C ARG A 167 -8.71 -50.41 -20.28
N GLY A 168 -9.86 -49.91 -20.77
CA GLY A 168 -11.06 -50.72 -20.96
C GLY A 168 -10.83 -51.89 -21.91
N LYS A 169 -10.14 -51.66 -23.03
CA LYS A 169 -9.76 -52.69 -24.00
C LYS A 169 -8.86 -53.75 -23.37
N LEU A 170 -7.81 -53.36 -22.64
CA LEU A 170 -6.87 -54.27 -21.98
C LEU A 170 -7.51 -55.09 -20.86
N ILE A 171 -8.38 -54.50 -20.04
CA ILE A 171 -9.09 -55.24 -18.98
C ILE A 171 -10.04 -56.29 -19.58
N ASN A 172 -10.76 -55.95 -20.65
CA ASN A 172 -11.61 -56.91 -21.34
C ASN A 172 -10.79 -58.03 -21.96
N PHE A 173 -9.63 -57.70 -22.52
CA PHE A 173 -8.69 -58.67 -23.06
C PHE A 173 -8.22 -59.67 -21.99
N LYS A 174 -7.79 -59.19 -20.82
CA LYS A 174 -7.41 -60.03 -19.68
C LYS A 174 -8.56 -60.97 -19.26
N LYS A 175 -9.78 -60.44 -19.15
CA LYS A 175 -10.96 -61.25 -18.83
C LYS A 175 -11.21 -62.34 -19.87
N ILE A 176 -11.04 -62.05 -21.16
CA ILE A 176 -11.20 -63.04 -22.23
C ILE A 176 -10.12 -64.12 -22.11
N ALA A 177 -8.85 -63.72 -21.93
CA ALA A 177 -7.73 -64.64 -21.74
C ALA A 177 -7.95 -65.57 -20.54
N ASP A 178 -8.33 -65.04 -19.37
CA ASP A 178 -8.61 -65.81 -18.16
C ASP A 178 -9.74 -66.85 -18.38
N ARG A 179 -10.78 -66.48 -19.16
CA ARG A 179 -11.91 -67.35 -19.48
C ARG A 179 -11.57 -68.43 -20.49
N LEU A 180 -10.79 -68.11 -21.51
CA LEU A 180 -10.27 -69.09 -22.47
C LEU A 180 -9.33 -70.07 -21.78
N GLN A 181 -8.42 -69.59 -20.92
CA GLN A 181 -7.55 -70.45 -20.11
C GLN A 181 -8.37 -71.40 -19.22
N SER A 182 -9.45 -70.90 -18.60
CA SER A 182 -10.35 -71.74 -17.80
C SER A 182 -11.07 -72.79 -18.63
N ALA A 183 -11.53 -72.42 -19.84
CA ALA A 183 -12.16 -73.35 -20.77
C ALA A 183 -11.16 -74.43 -21.24
N GLN A 184 -9.91 -74.03 -21.52
CA GLN A 184 -8.84 -74.93 -21.92
C GLN A 184 -8.51 -75.94 -20.82
N THR A 185 -8.39 -75.49 -19.57
CA THR A 185 -8.19 -76.39 -18.42
C THR A 185 -9.38 -77.33 -18.20
N ALA A 186 -10.62 -76.89 -18.45
CA ALA A 186 -11.79 -77.75 -18.32
C ALA A 186 -11.90 -78.81 -19.42
N LEU A 187 -11.54 -78.47 -20.66
CA LEU A 187 -11.61 -79.38 -21.81
C LEU A 187 -10.40 -80.32 -21.86
N ASN A 188 -9.19 -79.78 -21.68
CA ASN A 188 -7.90 -80.44 -21.95
C ASN A 188 -6.90 -80.31 -20.77
N GLY A 189 -7.38 -80.27 -19.52
CA GLY A 189 -6.52 -80.07 -18.35
C GLY A 189 -5.56 -81.23 -18.07
N ASP A 190 -4.40 -80.93 -17.46
CA ASP A 190 -3.29 -81.88 -17.22
C ASP A 190 -3.62 -83.11 -16.36
N GLN A 191 -4.72 -83.11 -15.60
CA GLN A 191 -5.11 -84.24 -14.74
C GLN A 191 -6.15 -85.14 -15.41
N VAL A 192 -7.34 -84.60 -15.68
CA VAL A 192 -8.44 -85.24 -16.41
C VAL A 192 -9.28 -84.14 -17.06
N GLY A 193 -9.25 -84.04 -18.39
CA GLY A 193 -10.11 -83.14 -19.15
C GLY A 193 -11.48 -83.75 -19.47
N ALA A 194 -12.46 -82.91 -19.78
CA ALA A 194 -13.75 -83.40 -20.28
C ALA A 194 -13.60 -84.25 -21.55
N VAL A 195 -12.63 -83.92 -22.41
CA VAL A 195 -12.32 -84.69 -23.63
C VAL A 195 -11.82 -86.09 -23.29
N ASP A 196 -11.00 -86.24 -22.24
CA ASP A 196 -10.51 -87.55 -21.78
C ASP A 196 -11.65 -88.42 -21.23
N LEU A 197 -12.55 -87.82 -20.43
CA LEU A 197 -13.73 -88.53 -19.89
C LEU A 197 -14.70 -88.96 -20.98
N LEU A 198 -14.89 -88.13 -22.01
CA LEU A 198 -15.69 -88.47 -23.18
C LEU A 198 -15.04 -89.60 -23.98
N ALA A 199 -13.72 -89.61 -24.12
CA ALA A 199 -12.99 -90.70 -24.78
C ALA A 199 -13.12 -92.02 -24.02
N GLU A 200 -13.04 -91.99 -22.68
CA GLU A 200 -13.25 -93.17 -21.83
C GLU A 200 -14.68 -93.71 -21.97
N ALA A 201 -15.69 -92.84 -21.86
CA ALA A 201 -17.09 -93.21 -22.03
C ALA A 201 -17.39 -93.76 -23.43
N MET A 202 -16.77 -93.16 -24.46
CA MET A 202 -16.84 -93.64 -25.84
C MET A 202 -16.28 -95.06 -25.97
N HIS A 203 -15.12 -95.34 -25.39
CA HIS A 203 -14.53 -96.67 -25.42
C HIS A 203 -15.42 -97.74 -24.76
N VAL A 204 -15.95 -97.45 -23.57
CA VAL A 204 -16.79 -98.40 -22.83
C VAL A 204 -18.13 -98.66 -23.53
N LEU A 205 -18.77 -97.61 -24.08
CA LEU A 205 -20.04 -97.77 -24.81
C LEU A 205 -19.86 -98.50 -26.14
N GLN A 206 -18.71 -98.33 -26.81
CA GLN A 206 -18.39 -99.04 -28.05
C GLN A 206 -18.31 -100.56 -27.82
N GLU A 207 -17.74 -101.01 -26.70
CA GLU A 207 -17.60 -102.44 -26.36
C GLU A 207 -18.96 -103.15 -26.21
N ILE A 208 -20.02 -102.41 -25.83
CA ILE A 208 -21.36 -102.97 -25.64
C ILE A 208 -22.34 -102.68 -26.80
N SER A 209 -21.89 -101.94 -27.82
CA SER A 209 -22.74 -101.50 -28.94
C SER A 209 -23.28 -102.64 -29.81
N GLU A 210 -22.60 -103.78 -29.86
CA GLU A 210 -23.01 -104.95 -30.67
C GLU A 210 -24.15 -105.76 -30.04
N TYR A 211 -24.48 -105.52 -28.76
CA TYR A 211 -25.46 -106.33 -28.03
C TYR A 211 -26.90 -105.82 -28.14
N ASP A 212 -27.13 -104.52 -28.39
CA ASP A 212 -28.46 -103.91 -28.49
C ASP A 212 -28.39 -102.56 -29.24
N ASP A 213 -29.39 -102.29 -30.10
CA ASP A 213 -29.46 -101.07 -30.91
C ASP A 213 -29.49 -99.79 -30.05
N ASN A 214 -30.06 -99.83 -28.84
CA ASN A 214 -30.06 -98.68 -27.93
C ASN A 214 -28.64 -98.31 -27.47
N TYR A 215 -27.76 -99.31 -27.28
CA TYR A 215 -26.37 -99.07 -26.91
C TYR A 215 -25.55 -98.54 -28.09
N ALA A 216 -25.85 -98.98 -29.32
CA ALA A 216 -25.24 -98.44 -30.54
C ALA A 216 -25.58 -96.96 -30.75
N GLU A 217 -26.83 -96.55 -30.46
CA GLU A 217 -27.25 -95.15 -30.52
C GLU A 217 -26.52 -94.28 -29.47
N LEU A 218 -26.35 -94.80 -28.24
CA LEU A 218 -25.57 -94.13 -27.19
C LEU A 218 -24.07 -94.02 -27.57
N ALA A 219 -23.48 -95.07 -28.13
CA ALA A 219 -22.09 -95.07 -28.60
C ALA A 219 -21.86 -94.04 -29.72
N THR A 220 -22.82 -93.87 -30.61
CA THR A 220 -22.76 -92.84 -31.66
C THR A 220 -22.85 -91.44 -31.05
N THR A 221 -23.80 -91.21 -30.14
CA THR A 221 -24.01 -89.90 -29.49
C THR A 221 -22.80 -89.44 -28.69
N ILE A 222 -22.14 -90.35 -27.96
CA ILE A 222 -20.95 -90.01 -27.19
C ILE A 222 -19.73 -89.75 -28.09
N ALA A 223 -19.59 -90.48 -29.20
CA ALA A 223 -18.52 -90.26 -30.17
C ALA A 223 -18.64 -88.88 -30.84
N ASP A 224 -19.85 -88.50 -31.26
CA ASP A 224 -20.11 -87.15 -31.80
C ASP A 224 -19.78 -86.06 -30.76
N SER A 225 -20.17 -86.28 -29.50
CA SER A 225 -19.88 -85.35 -28.40
C SER A 225 -18.38 -85.23 -28.13
N TYR A 226 -17.62 -86.32 -28.23
CA TYR A 226 -16.15 -86.33 -28.10
C TYR A 226 -15.48 -85.48 -29.17
N TYR A 227 -15.80 -85.71 -30.45
CA TYR A 227 -15.19 -84.96 -31.55
C TYR A 227 -15.53 -83.47 -31.51
N VAL A 228 -16.78 -83.12 -31.18
CA VAL A 228 -17.18 -81.72 -30.99
C VAL A 228 -16.42 -81.06 -29.84
N ALA A 229 -16.27 -81.74 -28.69
CA ALA A 229 -15.52 -81.21 -27.56
C ALA A 229 -14.03 -81.04 -27.88
N GLN A 230 -13.45 -81.96 -28.65
CA GLN A 230 -12.07 -81.89 -29.11
C GLN A 230 -11.83 -80.72 -30.07
N GLU A 231 -12.75 -80.48 -31.02
CA GLU A 231 -12.69 -79.34 -31.94
C GLU A 231 -12.76 -78.02 -31.19
N VAL A 232 -13.72 -77.87 -30.27
CA VAL A 232 -13.84 -76.66 -29.42
C VAL A 232 -12.57 -76.44 -28.60
N GLY A 233 -11.98 -77.51 -28.04
CA GLY A 233 -10.72 -77.42 -27.30
C GLY A 233 -9.55 -76.94 -28.16
N ARG A 234 -9.49 -77.35 -29.42
CA ARG A 234 -8.48 -76.87 -30.37
C ARG A 234 -8.68 -75.39 -30.73
N ASP A 235 -9.92 -74.99 -30.97
CA ASP A 235 -10.25 -73.62 -31.33
C ASP A 235 -9.98 -72.65 -30.16
N VAL A 236 -10.25 -73.08 -28.91
CA VAL A 236 -9.91 -72.32 -27.70
C VAL A 236 -8.39 -72.10 -27.60
N ASP A 237 -7.59 -73.13 -27.86
CA ASP A 237 -6.12 -73.05 -27.86
C ASP A 237 -5.59 -72.10 -28.95
N GLU A 238 -6.16 -72.17 -30.16
CA GLU A 238 -5.82 -71.27 -31.25
C GLU A 238 -6.16 -69.81 -30.90
N GLN A 239 -7.34 -69.56 -30.32
CA GLN A 239 -7.72 -68.23 -29.85
C GLN A 239 -6.77 -67.73 -28.76
N MET A 240 -6.39 -68.57 -27.80
CA MET A 240 -5.39 -68.23 -26.77
C MET A 240 -4.03 -67.84 -27.38
N GLY A 241 -3.56 -68.57 -28.40
CA GLY A 241 -2.30 -68.26 -29.08
C GLY A 241 -2.30 -66.91 -29.81
N GLN A 242 -3.48 -66.38 -30.16
CA GLN A 242 -3.63 -65.07 -30.79
C GLN A 242 -3.71 -63.93 -29.76
N LEU A 243 -4.00 -64.21 -28.49
CA LEU A 243 -4.07 -63.19 -27.44
C LEU A 243 -2.66 -62.77 -26.97
N THR A 244 -2.18 -61.62 -27.44
CA THR A 244 -1.03 -60.90 -26.87
C THR A 244 -1.48 -59.93 -25.79
N TYR A 245 -1.46 -60.36 -24.53
CA TYR A 245 -1.72 -59.48 -23.38
C TYR A 245 -0.43 -58.81 -22.94
N ASP A 246 -0.38 -57.49 -23.00
CA ASP A 246 0.75 -56.71 -22.48
C ASP A 246 0.41 -56.17 -21.08
N GLU A 247 0.86 -56.88 -20.05
CA GLU A 247 0.70 -56.47 -18.65
C GLU A 247 1.48 -55.19 -18.33
N THR A 248 2.60 -54.97 -19.00
CA THR A 248 3.46 -53.80 -18.75
C THR A 248 2.79 -52.52 -19.25
N GLU A 249 2.06 -52.61 -20.37
CA GLU A 249 1.29 -51.49 -20.90
C GLU A 249 0.10 -51.13 -20.00
N LEU A 250 -0.59 -52.12 -19.43
CA LEU A 250 -1.67 -51.84 -18.47
C LEU A 250 -1.15 -51.11 -17.23
N LEU A 251 -0.02 -51.56 -16.66
CA LEU A 251 0.61 -50.91 -15.52
C LEU A 251 1.00 -49.46 -15.85
N ARG A 252 1.61 -49.22 -17.02
CA ARG A 252 1.98 -47.88 -17.50
C ARG A 252 0.76 -46.96 -17.60
N ILE A 253 -0.35 -47.46 -18.14
CA ILE A 253 -1.61 -46.71 -18.24
C ILE A 253 -2.18 -46.40 -16.86
N GLU A 254 -2.15 -47.35 -15.93
CA GLU A 254 -2.66 -47.13 -14.57
C GLU A 254 -1.81 -46.13 -13.78
N GLU A 255 -0.47 -46.18 -13.90
CA GLU A 255 0.43 -45.18 -13.31
C GLU A 255 0.19 -43.78 -13.90
N ARG A 256 0.02 -43.69 -15.23
CA ARG A 256 -0.27 -42.41 -15.89
C ARG A 256 -1.61 -41.82 -15.47
N LEU A 257 -2.66 -42.65 -15.37
CA LEU A 257 -3.98 -42.23 -14.86
C LEU A 257 -3.91 -41.78 -13.40
N GLN A 258 -3.13 -42.46 -12.55
CA GLN A 258 -2.93 -42.02 -11.16
C GLN A 258 -2.26 -40.65 -11.08
N LEU A 259 -1.24 -40.40 -11.92
CA LEU A 259 -0.61 -39.08 -12.02
C LEU A 259 -1.64 -38.01 -12.41
N ILE A 260 -2.43 -38.26 -13.47
CA ILE A 260 -3.49 -37.35 -13.93
C ILE A 260 -4.47 -37.03 -12.79
N HIS A 261 -5.03 -38.05 -12.14
CA HIS A 261 -5.97 -37.86 -11.03
C HIS A 261 -5.37 -37.13 -9.83
N SER A 262 -4.06 -37.30 -9.59
CA SER A 262 -3.37 -36.56 -8.52
C SER A 262 -3.26 -35.07 -8.83
N LEU A 263 -3.02 -34.72 -10.10
CA LEU A 263 -2.92 -33.34 -10.58
C LEU A 263 -4.30 -32.69 -10.65
N GLU A 264 -5.33 -33.42 -11.08
CA GLU A 264 -6.71 -32.94 -11.05
C GLU A 264 -7.13 -32.55 -9.61
N ARG A 265 -6.89 -33.43 -8.64
CA ARG A 265 -7.19 -33.12 -7.23
C ARG A 265 -6.51 -31.85 -6.72
N LYS A 266 -5.33 -31.51 -7.24
CA LYS A 266 -4.56 -30.33 -6.83
C LYS A 266 -4.95 -29.06 -7.60
N TYR A 267 -5.23 -29.18 -8.90
CA TYR A 267 -5.21 -28.04 -9.83
C TYR A 267 -6.49 -27.86 -10.66
N GLY A 268 -7.41 -28.84 -10.70
CA GLY A 268 -8.64 -28.71 -11.47
C GLY A 268 -9.45 -30.00 -11.61
N THR A 269 -10.76 -29.91 -11.86
CA THR A 269 -11.61 -31.12 -11.92
C THR A 269 -11.40 -32.00 -13.15
N THR A 270 -10.75 -31.47 -14.18
CA THR A 270 -10.47 -32.16 -15.44
C THR A 270 -9.07 -31.79 -15.95
N VAL A 271 -8.50 -32.61 -16.84
CA VAL A 271 -7.24 -32.28 -17.55
C VAL A 271 -7.27 -30.89 -18.19
N ALA A 272 -8.41 -30.49 -18.76
CA ALA A 272 -8.57 -29.16 -19.36
C ALA A 272 -8.45 -28.04 -18.31
N ASP A 273 -9.01 -28.23 -17.12
CA ASP A 273 -8.90 -27.29 -16.00
C ASP A 273 -7.44 -27.20 -15.52
N VAL A 274 -6.74 -28.33 -15.45
CA VAL A 274 -5.31 -28.38 -15.05
C VAL A 274 -4.44 -27.64 -16.05
N LEU A 275 -4.65 -27.81 -17.35
CA LEU A 275 -3.93 -27.08 -18.41
C LEU A 275 -4.25 -25.57 -18.38
N ALA A 276 -5.51 -25.21 -18.12
CA ALA A 276 -5.89 -23.81 -17.94
C ALA A 276 -5.21 -23.20 -16.70
N PHE A 277 -5.09 -23.97 -15.62
CA PHE A 277 -4.35 -23.57 -14.42
C PHE A 277 -2.86 -23.39 -14.72
N GLN A 278 -2.22 -24.32 -15.44
CA GLN A 278 -0.83 -24.19 -15.88
C GLN A 278 -0.60 -22.89 -16.67
N SER A 279 -1.44 -22.60 -17.65
CA SER A 279 -1.35 -21.35 -18.43
C SER A 279 -1.48 -20.11 -17.55
N LYS A 280 -2.33 -20.17 -16.52
CA LYS A 280 -2.49 -19.07 -15.55
C LYS A 280 -1.23 -18.89 -14.70
N VAL A 281 -0.61 -19.97 -14.23
CA VAL A 281 0.66 -19.94 -13.50
C VAL A 281 1.77 -19.32 -14.36
N ASP A 282 1.87 -19.71 -15.63
CA ASP A 282 2.87 -19.17 -16.56
C ASP A 282 2.72 -17.66 -16.79
N GLN A 283 1.48 -17.21 -16.96
CA GLN A 283 1.17 -15.78 -17.10
C GLN A 283 1.52 -15.00 -15.83
N GLU A 284 1.23 -15.58 -14.67
CA GLU A 284 1.48 -14.94 -13.38
C GLU A 284 2.97 -14.83 -13.07
N LEU A 285 3.75 -15.89 -13.31
CA LEU A 285 5.21 -15.86 -13.18
C LEU A 285 5.85 -14.82 -14.11
N SER A 286 5.39 -14.74 -15.37
CA SER A 286 5.89 -13.77 -16.34
C SER A 286 5.62 -12.31 -15.93
N ALA A 287 4.52 -12.05 -15.21
CA ALA A 287 4.19 -10.72 -14.71
C ALA A 287 5.11 -10.31 -13.54
N ILE A 288 5.44 -11.23 -12.64
CA ILE A 288 6.29 -10.96 -11.47
C ILE A 288 7.73 -10.63 -11.89
N ASP A 289 8.28 -11.31 -12.90
CA ASP A 289 9.64 -11.02 -13.42
C ASP A 289 9.75 -9.59 -13.99
N HIS A 290 8.67 -9.03 -14.54
CA HIS A 290 8.66 -7.64 -15.04
C HIS A 290 8.74 -6.61 -13.90
N ASP A 291 8.09 -6.89 -12.77
CA ASP A 291 8.05 -5.97 -11.62
C ASP A 291 9.42 -5.82 -10.94
N GLU A 292 10.26 -6.87 -10.95
CA GLU A 292 11.62 -6.80 -10.37
C GLU A 292 12.55 -5.88 -11.18
N TYR A 293 12.45 -5.92 -12.51
CA TYR A 293 13.19 -5.01 -13.41
C TYR A 293 12.82 -3.54 -13.19
N ASP A 294 11.54 -3.26 -12.90
CA ASP A 294 11.05 -1.91 -12.62
C ASP A 294 11.60 -1.33 -11.29
N ILE A 295 11.85 -2.17 -10.28
CA ILE A 295 12.44 -1.73 -9.00
C ILE A 295 13.87 -1.21 -9.19
N GLU A 296 14.69 -1.93 -9.96
CA GLU A 296 16.08 -1.54 -10.19
C GLU A 296 16.16 -0.18 -10.89
N GLN A 297 15.33 0.02 -11.92
CA GLN A 297 15.18 1.32 -12.61
C GLN A 297 14.74 2.43 -11.66
N LEU A 298 13.77 2.17 -10.77
CA LEU A 298 13.34 3.14 -9.76
C LEU A 298 14.45 3.47 -8.77
N GLN A 299 15.29 2.51 -8.39
CA GLN A 299 16.43 2.74 -7.50
C GLN A 299 17.51 3.62 -8.14
N ILE A 300 17.82 3.41 -9.42
CA ILE A 300 18.74 4.26 -10.20
C ILE A 300 18.20 5.70 -10.21
N LYS A 301 16.93 5.89 -10.61
CA LYS A 301 16.28 7.20 -10.64
C LYS A 301 16.24 7.88 -9.26
N LYS A 302 15.99 7.13 -8.18
CA LYS A 302 16.06 7.64 -6.81
C LYS A 302 17.45 8.18 -6.49
N ASN A 303 18.51 7.49 -6.88
CA ASN A 303 19.88 7.90 -6.61
C ASN A 303 20.26 9.15 -7.40
N GLU A 304 19.87 9.25 -8.67
CA GLU A 304 20.04 10.45 -9.49
C GLU A 304 19.34 11.66 -8.86
N LEU A 305 18.06 11.51 -8.50
CA LEU A 305 17.30 12.56 -7.83
C LEU A 305 17.92 12.96 -6.49
N ARG A 306 18.48 12.00 -5.73
CA ARG A 306 19.17 12.28 -4.47
C ARG A 306 20.39 13.20 -4.69
N GLN A 307 21.16 12.97 -5.75
CA GLN A 307 22.32 13.81 -6.06
C GLN A 307 21.90 15.23 -6.45
N VAL A 308 20.87 15.36 -7.29
CA VAL A 308 20.33 16.66 -7.71
C VAL A 308 19.71 17.41 -6.52
N LEU A 309 18.92 16.71 -5.69
CA LEU A 309 18.32 17.25 -4.48
C LEU A 309 19.37 17.75 -3.49
N ARG A 310 20.48 17.01 -3.32
CA ARG A 310 21.59 17.44 -2.44
C ARG A 310 22.21 18.75 -2.91
N LYS A 311 22.46 18.91 -4.21
CA LYS A 311 22.99 20.16 -4.78
C LYS A 311 22.03 21.33 -4.55
N GLN A 312 20.72 21.09 -4.75
CA GLN A 312 19.71 22.11 -4.53
C GLN A 312 19.54 22.47 -3.04
N ALA A 313 19.70 21.50 -2.14
CA ALA A 313 19.68 21.73 -0.70
C ALA A 313 20.82 22.64 -0.24
N ILE A 314 22.04 22.37 -0.72
CA ILE A 314 23.21 23.21 -0.45
C ILE A 314 22.96 24.64 -0.92
N LYS A 315 22.46 24.80 -2.16
CA LYS A 315 22.10 26.11 -2.71
C LYS A 315 21.04 26.83 -1.87
N LEU A 316 20.00 26.13 -1.42
CA LEU A 316 18.97 26.72 -0.55
C LEU A 316 19.56 27.19 0.78
N ARG A 317 20.44 26.39 1.39
CA ARG A 317 21.16 26.75 2.62
C ARG A 317 22.04 27.98 2.42
N GLU A 318 22.85 28.02 1.36
CA GLU A 318 23.73 29.16 1.06
C GLU A 318 22.94 30.47 0.88
N VAL A 319 21.82 30.42 0.15
CA VAL A 319 20.96 31.60 -0.03
C VAL A 319 20.33 32.02 1.30
N ARG A 320 19.86 31.08 2.12
CA ARG A 320 19.33 31.38 3.46
C ARG A 320 20.38 31.98 4.39
N GLN A 321 21.62 31.51 4.33
CA GLN A 321 22.71 32.08 5.12
C GLN A 321 23.03 33.51 4.71
N GLN A 322 22.93 33.85 3.42
CA GLN A 322 23.09 35.23 2.98
C GLN A 322 21.94 36.10 3.49
N VAL A 323 20.70 35.63 3.36
CA VAL A 323 19.50 36.33 3.88
C VAL A 323 19.55 36.48 5.40
N ALA A 324 20.08 35.49 6.11
CA ALA A 324 20.28 35.55 7.56
C ALA A 324 21.24 36.66 7.95
N ARG A 325 22.39 36.80 7.28
CA ARG A 325 23.34 37.90 7.55
C ARG A 325 22.71 39.28 7.30
N ASP A 326 21.91 39.40 6.24
CA ASP A 326 21.22 40.65 5.92
C ASP A 326 20.16 40.97 7.00
N LEU A 327 19.44 39.96 7.50
CA LEU A 327 18.49 40.08 8.60
C LEU A 327 19.20 40.47 9.91
N GLU A 328 20.29 39.77 10.25
CA GLU A 328 21.12 40.04 11.43
C GLU A 328 21.62 41.48 11.44
N GLN A 329 22.17 41.95 10.32
CA GLN A 329 22.63 43.33 10.20
C GLN A 329 21.49 44.33 10.42
N ASN A 330 20.33 44.11 9.81
CA ASN A 330 19.19 45.01 9.93
C ASN A 330 18.61 45.03 11.35
N VAL A 331 18.43 43.87 11.97
CA VAL A 331 17.92 43.75 13.34
C VAL A 331 18.88 44.37 14.34
N ASN A 332 20.19 44.09 14.22
CA ASN A 332 21.20 44.65 15.12
C ASN A 332 21.31 46.18 14.99
N GLN A 333 21.13 46.73 13.78
CA GLN A 333 21.04 48.18 13.59
C GLN A 333 19.80 48.76 14.32
N GLN A 334 18.64 48.12 14.19
CA GLN A 334 17.42 48.55 14.90
C GLN A 334 17.57 48.46 16.43
N LEU A 335 18.23 47.41 16.95
CA LEU A 335 18.51 47.27 18.38
C LEU A 335 19.40 48.41 18.90
N SER A 336 20.43 48.80 18.13
CA SER A 336 21.29 49.94 18.45
C SER A 336 20.49 51.25 18.51
N ASP A 337 19.61 51.49 17.54
CA ASP A 337 18.76 52.69 17.47
C ASP A 337 17.74 52.75 18.63
N LEU A 338 17.33 51.60 19.17
CA LEU A 338 16.46 51.46 20.35
C LEU A 338 17.22 51.53 21.69
N LEU A 339 18.44 52.07 21.68
CA LEU A 339 19.32 52.24 22.85
C LEU A 339 19.67 50.91 23.54
N MET A 340 19.87 49.85 22.76
CA MET A 340 20.35 48.54 23.23
C MET A 340 21.68 48.17 22.56
N PRO A 341 22.76 48.95 22.72
CA PRO A 341 24.05 48.71 22.05
C PRO A 341 24.78 47.44 22.53
N GLY A 342 24.33 46.84 23.64
CA GLY A 342 24.85 45.58 24.16
C GLY A 342 24.09 44.34 23.73
N ALA A 343 23.04 44.49 22.93
CA ALA A 343 22.24 43.39 22.43
C ALA A 343 22.70 42.97 21.02
N GLU A 344 22.72 41.67 20.77
CA GLU A 344 23.15 41.08 19.50
C GLU A 344 22.21 39.93 19.12
N PHE A 345 21.69 39.97 17.90
CA PHE A 345 20.83 38.96 17.30
C PHE A 345 21.61 38.15 16.26
N GLU A 346 21.38 36.82 16.26
CA GLU A 346 22.00 35.86 15.36
C GLU A 346 20.97 34.80 14.92
N VAL A 347 21.08 34.33 13.67
CA VAL A 347 20.26 33.24 13.14
C VAL A 347 21.07 31.95 13.17
N HIS A 348 20.68 31.02 14.04
CA HIS A 348 21.35 29.75 14.19
C HIS A 348 20.83 28.71 13.19
N PHE A 349 21.75 28.04 12.47
CA PHE A 349 21.46 26.92 11.56
C PHE A 349 21.91 25.59 12.17
N GLU A 350 20.98 24.71 12.48
CA GLU A 350 21.25 23.35 12.93
C GLU A 350 20.99 22.34 11.79
N PRO A 351 22.01 21.60 11.30
CA PRO A 351 21.81 20.64 10.22
C PRO A 351 20.94 19.47 10.68
N ILE A 352 20.00 19.04 9.85
CA ILE A 352 19.21 17.83 10.10
C ILE A 352 19.73 16.65 9.28
N GLU A 353 19.46 15.44 9.74
CA GLU A 353 19.75 14.24 8.97
C GLU A 353 18.75 14.05 7.82
N GLY A 354 19.28 13.91 6.60
CA GLY A 354 18.48 13.65 5.41
C GLY A 354 17.87 14.92 4.79
N PHE A 355 16.68 14.78 4.21
CA PHE A 355 15.97 15.85 3.52
C PHE A 355 14.55 15.93 4.08
N VAL A 356 14.06 17.15 4.33
CA VAL A 356 12.65 17.41 4.62
C VAL A 356 12.10 18.45 3.67
N SER A 357 10.78 18.60 3.59
CA SER A 357 10.15 19.54 2.64
C SER A 357 10.65 20.99 2.75
N SER A 358 11.09 21.40 3.93
CA SER A 358 11.58 22.75 4.22
C SER A 358 13.08 22.94 4.00
N GLY A 359 13.88 21.88 3.76
CA GLY A 359 15.32 21.98 3.54
C GLY A 359 16.14 20.91 4.29
N THR A 360 17.36 21.29 4.66
CA THR A 360 18.35 20.43 5.37
C THR A 360 18.81 21.04 6.69
N ASP A 361 18.16 22.10 7.15
CA ASP A 361 18.55 22.84 8.32
C ASP A 361 17.30 23.24 9.10
N LYS A 362 17.40 23.15 10.43
CA LYS A 362 16.49 23.76 11.37
C LYS A 362 17.03 25.15 11.71
N ILE A 363 16.16 26.13 11.73
CA ILE A 363 16.51 27.54 11.99
C ILE A 363 15.94 27.95 13.32
N GLU A 364 16.75 28.60 14.15
CA GLU A 364 16.31 29.22 15.39
C GLU A 364 16.96 30.60 15.55
N PHE A 365 16.19 31.57 16.01
CA PHE A 365 16.67 32.91 16.32
C PHE A 365 17.28 32.95 17.72
N TYR A 366 18.50 33.47 17.80
CA TYR A 366 19.29 33.61 19.01
C TYR A 366 19.54 35.07 19.28
N VAL A 367 19.69 35.40 20.55
CA VAL A 367 19.99 36.77 20.95
C VAL A 367 20.68 36.80 22.30
N GLN A 368 21.50 37.82 22.44
CA GLN A 368 22.14 38.27 23.64
C GLN A 368 21.58 39.65 23.99
N THR A 369 21.18 39.86 25.24
CA THR A 369 20.55 41.13 25.69
C THR A 369 21.57 42.14 26.22
N ASN A 370 22.66 41.67 26.84
CA ASN A 370 23.71 42.50 27.39
C ASN A 370 25.12 41.96 27.08
N ILE A 371 26.11 42.85 27.05
CA ILE A 371 27.53 42.50 26.82
C ILE A 371 28.01 41.58 27.96
N GLY A 372 28.39 40.35 27.61
CA GLY A 372 28.89 39.35 28.56
C GLY A 372 27.87 38.29 28.98
N GLU A 373 26.60 38.44 28.61
CA GLU A 373 25.63 37.33 28.63
C GLU A 373 25.89 36.44 27.40
N GLY A 374 25.74 35.12 27.52
CA GLY A 374 25.87 34.22 26.37
C GLY A 374 24.63 34.29 25.45
N MET A 375 24.82 34.03 24.16
CA MET A 375 23.72 33.88 23.21
C MET A 375 22.74 32.78 23.67
N ALA A 376 21.44 33.10 23.65
CA ALA A 376 20.38 32.16 24.01
C ALA A 376 19.25 32.17 22.97
N PRO A 377 18.51 31.06 22.82
CA PRO A 377 17.32 31.04 21.97
C PRO A 377 16.32 32.13 22.37
N LEU A 378 15.76 32.82 21.38
CA LEU A 378 14.80 33.91 21.55
C LEU A 378 13.62 33.52 22.45
N VAL A 379 13.18 32.26 22.34
CA VAL A 379 12.07 31.67 23.11
C VAL A 379 12.34 31.64 24.63
N LYS A 380 13.60 31.67 25.05
CA LYS A 380 14.01 31.54 26.46
C LYS A 380 14.22 32.89 27.16
N ILE A 381 14.07 34.01 26.48
CA ILE A 381 14.25 35.33 27.10
C ILE A 381 13.03 35.64 27.98
N ALA A 382 13.30 36.05 29.22
CA ALA A 382 12.26 36.42 30.17
C ALA A 382 11.62 37.77 29.81
N SER A 383 10.29 37.84 29.95
CA SER A 383 9.46 39.03 29.69
C SER A 383 9.86 40.23 30.56
N GLY A 384 10.60 41.18 29.96
CA GLY A 384 10.95 42.48 30.54
C GLY A 384 10.94 43.59 29.49
N GLY A 385 11.28 44.82 29.89
CA GLY A 385 11.32 45.99 28.98
C GLY A 385 12.35 45.90 27.85
N GLU A 386 13.35 45.02 27.99
CA GLU A 386 14.33 44.68 26.94
C GLU A 386 13.74 43.72 25.91
N ALA A 387 13.00 42.69 26.35
CA ALA A 387 12.30 41.78 25.47
C ALA A 387 11.26 42.51 24.59
N ALA A 388 10.54 43.49 25.14
CA ALA A 388 9.58 44.30 24.37
C ALA A 388 10.25 45.13 23.26
N ARG A 389 11.42 45.71 23.53
CA ARG A 389 12.21 46.47 22.54
C ARG A 389 12.80 45.56 21.47
N LEU A 390 13.24 44.37 21.87
CA LEU A 390 13.75 43.36 20.95
C LEU A 390 12.67 42.84 19.99
N MET A 391 11.48 42.55 20.52
CA MET A 391 10.34 42.13 19.70
C MET A 391 9.91 43.24 18.72
N LEU A 392 9.98 44.50 19.15
CA LEU A 392 9.76 45.65 18.27
C LEU A 392 10.77 45.70 17.12
N ALA A 393 12.08 45.57 17.42
CA ALA A 393 13.14 45.57 16.41
C ALA A 393 12.98 44.44 15.37
N LEU A 394 12.60 43.25 15.83
CA LEU A 394 12.33 42.11 14.95
C LEU A 394 11.11 42.36 14.05
N LYS A 395 10.00 42.84 14.62
CA LYS A 395 8.78 43.12 13.84
C LYS A 395 8.95 44.26 12.83
N THR A 396 9.74 45.28 13.14
CA THR A 396 10.02 46.38 12.20
C THR A 396 10.88 45.93 11.01
N THR A 397 11.67 44.87 11.20
CA THR A 397 12.61 44.39 10.19
C THR A 397 12.04 43.24 9.35
N LEU A 398 11.24 42.37 9.97
CA LEU A 398 10.57 41.26 9.32
C LEU A 398 9.32 41.76 8.56
N PRO A 399 8.97 41.11 7.43
CA PRO A 399 7.72 41.41 6.73
C PRO A 399 6.50 41.10 7.61
N ALA A 400 5.45 41.92 7.48
CA ALA A 400 4.21 41.85 8.25
C ALA A 400 3.34 40.64 7.89
#